data_AF-K6DRR6-F1
#
_entry.id   AF-K6DRR6-F1
#
_cell.length_a   1.000
_cell.length_b   1.000
_cell.length_c   1.000
_cell.angle_alpha   90.00
_cell.angle_beta   90.00
_cell.angle_gamma   90.00
#
_symmetry.space_group_name_H-M   'P 1'
#
loop_
_entity.id
_entity.type
_entity.pdbx_description
1 polymer ?
#
loop_
_entity_poly.entity_id
_entity_poly.type
_entity_poly.pdbx_seq_one_letter_code
_entity_poly.pdbx_strand_id
1 'polypeptide(L)' 'MRNNVEKKRQKLINKLIFFSVYNKDDKQLYELSLSKLEYEYKRFKLQNHPHGEFGSIQWI' A
#
# COMPACT_ATOMS: atom_id res chain seq x y z
N MET A 1 -7.00 -17.56 -13.91
CA MET A 1 -6.66 -16.11 -13.94
C MET A 1 -6.97 -15.36 -12.63
N ARG A 2 -7.84 -15.86 -11.73
CA ARG A 2 -8.20 -15.18 -10.46
C ARG A 2 -7.17 -15.31 -9.31
N ASN A 3 -6.40 -16.41 -9.26
CA ASN A 3 -5.38 -16.62 -8.21
C ASN A 3 -4.30 -15.53 -8.11
N ASN A 4 -3.94 -14.86 -9.21
CA ASN A 4 -2.84 -13.91 -9.17
C ASN A 4 -3.21 -12.63 -8.42
N VAL A 5 -4.49 -12.23 -8.52
CA VAL A 5 -5.05 -11.08 -7.81
C VAL A 5 -5.11 -11.35 -6.31
N GLU A 6 -5.55 -12.54 -5.93
CA GLU A 6 -5.64 -12.94 -4.52
C GLU A 6 -4.27 -13.08 -3.87
N LYS A 7 -3.28 -13.63 -4.58
CA LYS A 7 -1.88 -13.68 -4.13
C LYS A 7 -1.29 -12.27 -3.92
N LYS A 8 -1.57 -11.33 -4.84
CA LYS A 8 -1.17 -9.92 -4.67
C LYS A 8 -1.85 -9.30 -3.44
N ARG A 9 -3.14 -9.56 -3.24
CA ARG A 9 -3.91 -9.06 -2.10
C ARG A 9 -3.32 -9.55 -0.79
N GLN A 10 -3.08 -10.85 -0.63
CA GLN A 10 -2.46 -11.41 0.56
C GLN A 10 -1.04 -10.85 0.80
N LYS A 11 -0.24 -10.65 -0.24
CA LYS A 11 1.09 -10.02 -0.10
C LYS A 11 0.99 -8.59 0.44
N LEU A 12 0.05 -7.79 -0.06
CA LEU A 12 -0.17 -6.42 0.42
C LEU A 12 -0.64 -6.39 1.87
N ILE A 13 -1.59 -7.27 2.23
CA ILE A 13 -2.08 -7.38 3.61
C ILE A 13 -0.94 -7.76 4.56
N ASN A 14 -0.14 -8.78 4.23
CA ASN A 14 1.01 -9.18 5.04
C ASN A 14 2.02 -8.04 5.23
N LYS A 15 2.30 -7.26 4.17
CA LYS A 15 3.17 -6.08 4.28
C LYS A 15 2.57 -5.01 5.20
N LEU A 16 1.29 -4.70 5.08
CA LEU A 16 0.63 -3.70 5.92
C LEU A 16 0.61 -4.14 7.39
N ILE A 17 0.35 -5.42 7.66
CA ILE A 17 0.46 -6.02 9.00
C ILE A 17 1.89 -5.89 9.55
N PHE A 18 2.91 -6.14 8.73
CA PHE A 18 4.32 -5.98 9.13
C PHE A 18 4.64 -4.52 9.52
N PHE A 19 4.01 -3.55 8.86
CA PHE A 19 4.12 -2.13 9.21
C PHE A 19 3.22 -1.70 10.39
N SER A 20 2.65 -2.65 11.14
CA SER A 20 1.69 -2.41 12.23
C SER A 20 0.42 -1.66 11.81
N VAL A 21 0.07 -1.70 10.53
CA VAL A 21 -1.20 -1.18 10.01
C VAL A 21 -2.20 -2.33 10.01
N TYR A 22 -3.00 -2.46 11.05
CA TYR A 22 -3.92 -3.60 11.22
C TYR A 22 -5.35 -3.30 10.74
N ASN A 23 -5.76 -2.04 10.81
CA ASN A 23 -7.07 -1.56 10.41
C ASN A 23 -6.96 -0.12 9.93
N LYS A 24 -7.92 0.30 9.10
CA LYS A 24 -8.07 1.69 8.69
C LYS A 24 -9.54 2.04 8.60
N ASP A 25 -9.91 3.16 9.21
CA ASP A 25 -11.31 3.62 9.32
C ASP A 25 -12.23 2.52 9.88
N ASP A 26 -11.84 1.93 11.03
CA ASP A 26 -12.57 0.84 11.72
C ASP A 26 -12.74 -0.47 10.93
N LYS A 27 -12.21 -0.55 9.70
CA LYS A 27 -12.32 -1.74 8.83
C LYS A 27 -11.04 -2.55 8.84
N GLN A 28 -11.17 -3.87 8.85
CA GLN A 28 -10.02 -4.76 8.75
C GLN A 28 -9.40 -4.69 7.34
N LEU A 29 -8.08 -4.89 7.24
CA LEU A 29 -7.37 -4.95 5.94
C LEU A 29 -7.99 -5.97 4.95
N TYR A 30 -8.57 -7.05 5.46
CA TYR A 30 -9.23 -8.08 4.66
C TYR A 30 -10.58 -7.62 4.08
N GLU A 31 -11.23 -6.64 4.71
CA GLU A 31 -12.44 -6.01 4.20
C GLU A 31 -12.14 -4.95 3.14
N LEU A 32 -10.89 -4.45 3.09
CA LEU A 32 -10.46 -3.48 2.10
C LEU A 32 -10.27 -4.12 0.72
N SER A 33 -10.79 -3.47 -0.32
CA SER A 33 -10.53 -3.83 -1.71
C SER A 33 -9.05 -3.70 -2.06
N LEU A 34 -8.58 -4.47 -3.06
CA LEU A 34 -7.18 -4.47 -3.51
C LEU A 34 -6.66 -3.05 -3.79
N SER A 35 -7.43 -2.23 -4.50
CA SER A 35 -7.06 -0.84 -4.84
C SER A 35 -6.81 0.01 -3.59
N LYS A 36 -7.57 -0.22 -2.52
CA LYS A 36 -7.41 0.51 -1.26
C LYS A 36 -6.15 0.03 -0.51
N LEU A 37 -5.89 -1.27 -0.49
CA LEU A 37 -4.64 -1.84 0.03
C LEU A 37 -3.40 -1.31 -0.71
N GLU A 38 -3.46 -1.21 -2.04
CA GLU A 38 -2.37 -0.63 -2.85
C GLU A 38 -2.17 0.85 -2.58
N TYR A 39 -3.25 1.63 -2.48
CA TYR A 39 -3.17 3.05 -2.14
C TYR A 39 -2.53 3.26 -0.77
N GLU A 40 -2.93 2.48 0.24
CA GLU A 40 -2.34 2.55 1.58
C GLU A 40 -0.87 2.19 1.58
N TYR A 41 -0.50 1.10 0.91
CA TYR A 41 0.89 0.70 0.79
C TYR A 41 1.72 1.79 0.08
N LYS A 42 1.18 2.43 -0.96
CA LYS A 42 1.84 3.53 -1.67
C LYS A 42 1.97 4.78 -0.78
N ARG A 43 0.91 5.16 -0.07
CA ARG A 43 0.92 6.29 0.87
C ARG A 43 1.88 6.05 2.02
N PHE A 44 1.92 4.85 2.57
CA PHE A 44 2.88 4.45 3.60
C PHE A 44 4.31 4.50 3.06
N LYS A 45 4.56 3.97 1.86
CA LYS A 45 5.85 4.07 1.16
C LYS A 45 6.29 5.52 0.95
N LEU A 46 5.38 6.41 0.57
CA LEU A 46 5.65 7.84 0.39
C LEU A 46 5.99 8.53 1.71
N GLN A 47 5.17 8.31 2.76
CA GLN A 47 5.41 8.91 4.07
C GLN A 47 6.67 8.39 4.79
N ASN A 48 7.04 7.13 4.56
CA ASN A 48 8.26 6.53 5.13
C ASN A 48 9.48 6.68 4.21
N HIS A 49 9.33 7.27 3.03
CA HIS A 49 10.49 7.66 2.23
C HIS A 49 10.96 9.04 2.71
N PRO A 50 12.20 9.17 3.20
CA PRO A 50 12.77 10.48 3.54
C PRO A 50 12.95 11.39 2.31
N HIS A 51 12.70 10.89 1.10
CA HIS A 51 12.73 11.66 -0.13
C HIS A 51 11.74 11.07 -1.14
N GLY A 52 10.58 11.71 -1.27
CA GLY A 52 9.50 11.21 -2.11
C GLY A 52 8.49 12.29 -2.43
N GLU A 53 8.96 13.43 -2.96
CA GLU A 53 8.29 14.37 -3.87
C GLU A 53 8.85 15.81 -3.69
N PHE A 54 10.07 16.08 -4.18
CA PHE A 54 10.48 17.36 -4.78
C PHE A 54 11.88 17.18 -5.37
N GLY A 55 11.99 16.63 -6.60
CA GLY A 55 13.32 16.43 -7.18
C GLY A 55 13.39 15.66 -8.49
N SER A 56 12.35 15.69 -9.32
CA SER A 56 12.45 15.14 -10.68
C SER A 56 11.72 16.04 -11.67
N ILE A 57 12.14 17.31 -11.73
CA ILE A 57 11.96 18.13 -12.92
C ILE A 57 13.31 18.80 -13.18
N GLN A 58 14.09 18.26 -14.12
CA GLN A 58 14.99 19.07 -14.92
C GLN A 58 14.71 18.72 -16.37
N TRP A 59 13.91 19.57 -17.01
CA TRP A 59 13.92 19.73 -18.46
C TRP A 59 15.27 20.36 -18.81
N ILE A 60 16.07 19.69 -19.64
CA ILE A 60 17.07 20.34 -20.49
C ILE A 60 16.81 19.94 -21.94
#